data_AF-A0AA37HD35-F1
#
_entry.id   AF-A0AA37HD35-F1
#
_cell.length_a   1.000
_cell.length_b   1.000
_cell.length_c   1.000
_cell.angle_alpha   90.00
_cell.angle_beta   90.00
_cell.angle_gamma   90.00
#
_symmetry.space_group_name_H-M   'P 1'
#
loop_
_entity.id
_entity.type
_entity.pdbx_description
1 polymer ?
#
loop_
_entity_poly.entity_id
_entity_poly.type
_entity_poly.pdbx_seq_one_letter_code
_entity_poly.pdbx_strand_id
1 'polypeptide(L)'
;MRGAKPGERRGGRKKGTPNKTTADVKASILSAFEKAGGVDYLAKIADEDPKTFCALLGKVIPLQVTGDADNPVAVAFTFKLDRPKQS
;
A
#
# COMPACT_ATOMS: atom_id res chain seq x y z
N MET A 1 33.23 -29.71 -9.93
CA MET A 1 32.66 -28.67 -9.05
C MET A 1 32.08 -29.33 -7.81
N ARG A 2 32.48 -28.91 -6.61
CA ARG A 2 31.99 -29.48 -5.33
C ARG A 2 30.54 -29.00 -5.11
N GLY A 3 29.60 -29.94 -4.97
CA GLY A 3 28.20 -29.63 -4.63
C GLY A 3 28.10 -28.86 -3.31
N ALA A 4 27.03 -28.08 -3.15
CA ALA A 4 26.77 -27.32 -1.92
C ALA A 4 26.75 -28.26 -0.70
N LYS A 5 27.36 -27.83 0.41
CA LYS A 5 27.37 -28.62 1.65
C LYS A 5 25.94 -28.73 2.20
N PRO A 6 25.58 -29.83 2.91
CA PRO A 6 24.30 -29.93 3.61
C PRO A 6 24.13 -28.71 4.54
N GLY A 7 23.07 -27.91 4.31
CA GLY A 7 22.79 -26.65 5.03
C GLY A 7 23.14 -25.36 4.26
N GLU A 8 23.89 -25.45 3.17
CA GLU A 8 24.33 -24.29 2.38
C GLU A 8 23.32 -24.01 1.24
N ARG A 9 22.26 -23.22 1.51
CA ARG A 9 21.27 -22.82 0.49
C ARG A 9 21.85 -21.77 -0.45
N ARG A 10 22.55 -22.21 -1.50
CA ARG A 10 23.06 -21.36 -2.58
C ARG A 10 21.97 -21.01 -3.58
N GLY A 11 21.06 -20.12 -3.20
CA GLY A 11 20.02 -19.59 -4.09
C GLY A 11 18.62 -20.02 -3.68
N GLY A 12 17.94 -19.12 -2.96
CA GLY A 12 16.49 -19.11 -2.81
C GLY A 12 15.94 -17.81 -3.39
N ARG A 13 14.64 -17.76 -3.66
CA ARG A 13 13.99 -16.52 -4.08
C ARG A 13 14.26 -15.42 -3.06
N LYS A 14 14.67 -14.23 -3.53
CA LYS A 14 14.91 -13.06 -2.66
C LYS A 14 13.69 -12.83 -1.77
N LYS A 15 13.90 -12.68 -0.46
CA LYS A 15 12.85 -12.32 0.51
C LYS A 15 12.10 -11.08 -0.01
N GLY A 16 10.78 -11.10 0.03
CA GLY A 16 9.93 -10.01 -0.46
C GLY A 16 9.58 -10.06 -1.96
N THR A 17 10.18 -10.94 -2.76
CA THR A 17 9.71 -11.13 -4.14
C THR A 17 8.26 -11.61 -4.09
N PRO A 18 7.29 -11.01 -4.82
CA PRO A 18 5.89 -11.44 -4.84
C PRO A 18 5.69 -12.74 -5.63
N ASN A 19 4.76 -13.62 -5.24
CA ASN A 19 4.48 -14.86 -5.99
C ASN A 19 3.98 -14.50 -7.40
N LYS A 20 4.44 -15.19 -8.44
CA LYS A 20 4.11 -14.89 -9.84
C LYS A 20 2.59 -14.92 -10.06
N THR A 21 1.92 -15.95 -9.56
CA THR A 21 0.46 -16.06 -9.62
C THR A 21 -0.25 -14.88 -8.94
N THR A 22 0.22 -14.47 -7.76
CA THR A 22 -0.32 -13.31 -7.05
C THR A 22 -0.07 -11.99 -7.79
N ALA A 23 1.08 -11.85 -8.44
CA ALA A 23 1.39 -10.68 -9.26
C ALA A 23 0.50 -10.60 -10.50
N ASP A 24 0.32 -11.72 -11.20
CA ASP A 24 -0.53 -11.83 -12.41
C ASP A 24 -2.00 -11.52 -12.09
N VAL A 25 -2.50 -12.01 -10.95
CA VAL A 25 -3.86 -11.69 -10.46
C VAL A 25 -3.99 -10.21 -10.14
N LYS A 26 -3.02 -9.60 -9.45
CA LYS A 26 -3.02 -8.15 -9.17
C LYS A 26 -3.07 -7.34 -10.47
N ALA A 27 -2.25 -7.68 -11.46
CA ALA A 27 -2.22 -7.02 -12.75
C ALA A 27 -3.55 -7.15 -13.51
N SER A 28 -4.19 -8.32 -13.44
CA SER A 28 -5.50 -8.57 -14.05
C SER A 28 -6.60 -7.73 -13.41
N ILE A 29 -6.59 -7.60 -12.08
CA ILE A 29 -7.53 -6.76 -11.33
C ILE A 29 -7.34 -5.28 -11.69
N LEU A 30 -6.09 -4.80 -11.74
CA LEU A 30 -5.76 -3.43 -12.16
C LEU A 30 -6.25 -3.15 -13.58
N SER A 31 -6.00 -4.06 -14.51
CA SER A 31 -6.46 -3.93 -15.90
C SER A 31 -7.98 -3.91 -16.01
N ALA A 32 -8.69 -4.70 -15.20
CA ALA A 32 -10.15 -4.69 -15.16
C ALA A 32 -10.70 -3.38 -14.58
N PHE A 33 -10.05 -2.86 -13.54
CA PHE A 33 -10.40 -1.56 -12.94
C PHE A 33 -10.23 -0.40 -13.93
N GLU A 34 -9.12 -0.36 -14.67
CA GLU A 34 -8.89 0.64 -15.71
C GLU A 34 -9.98 0.56 -16.81
N LYS A 35 -10.31 -0.65 -17.27
CA LYS A 35 -11.38 -0.87 -18.26
C LYS A 35 -12.76 -0.47 -17.76
N ALA A 36 -13.02 -0.57 -16.45
CA ALA A 36 -14.27 -0.14 -15.84
C ALA A 36 -14.41 1.40 -15.76
N GLY A 37 -13.34 2.16 -16.04
CA GLY A 37 -13.30 3.62 -15.96
C GLY A 37 -12.40 4.16 -14.86
N GLY A 38 -11.71 3.29 -14.11
CA GLY A 38 -10.68 3.69 -13.14
C GLY A 38 -11.19 4.69 -12.11
N VAL A 39 -10.56 5.86 -12.06
CA VAL A 39 -10.90 6.93 -11.11
C VAL A 39 -12.33 7.43 -11.33
N ASP A 40 -12.77 7.58 -12.58
CA ASP A 40 -14.12 8.06 -12.89
C ASP A 40 -15.19 7.06 -12.43
N TYR A 41 -14.86 5.78 -12.45
CA TYR A 41 -15.73 4.74 -11.88
C TYR A 41 -15.87 4.88 -10.37
N LEU A 42 -14.77 5.16 -9.65
CA LEU A 42 -14.83 5.43 -8.20
C LEU A 42 -15.58 6.73 -7.88
N ALA A 43 -15.43 7.76 -8.70
CA ALA A 43 -16.18 9.01 -8.53
C ALA A 43 -17.69 8.78 -8.67
N LYS A 44 -18.12 7.99 -9.68
CA LYS A 44 -19.52 7.59 -9.82
C LYS A 44 -20.02 6.78 -8.61
N ILE A 45 -19.23 5.84 -8.09
CA ILE A 45 -19.60 5.10 -6.88
C ILE A 45 -19.76 6.04 -5.68
N ALA A 46 -18.91 7.07 -5.56
CA ALA A 46 -19.03 8.04 -4.46
C ALA A 46 -20.37 8.77 -4.47
N ASP A 47 -20.94 9.04 -5.65
CA ASP A 47 -22.24 9.69 -5.82
C ASP A 47 -23.43 8.71 -5.74
N GLU A 48 -23.32 7.54 -6.38
CA GLU A 48 -24.42 6.55 -6.49
C GLU A 48 -24.56 5.66 -5.24
N ASP A 49 -23.43 5.25 -4.64
CA ASP A 49 -23.39 4.44 -3.42
C ASP A 49 -22.24 4.89 -2.48
N PRO A 50 -22.44 6.00 -1.75
CA PRO A 50 -21.43 6.55 -0.83
C PRO A 50 -20.98 5.55 0.23
N LYS A 51 -21.83 4.58 0.62
CA LYS A 51 -21.50 3.58 1.64
C LYS A 51 -20.43 2.63 1.14
N THR A 52 -20.54 2.15 -0.11
CA THR A 52 -19.52 1.32 -0.74
C THR A 52 -18.22 2.09 -0.91
N PHE A 53 -18.28 3.36 -1.33
CA PHE A 53 -17.09 4.20 -1.44
C PHE A 53 -16.37 4.39 -0.08
N CYS A 54 -17.10 4.72 0.98
CA CYS A 54 -16.53 4.87 2.32
C CYS A 54 -15.91 3.55 2.84
N ALA A 55 -16.53 2.41 2.54
CA ALA A 55 -15.97 1.11 2.92
C ALA A 55 -14.65 0.80 2.18
N LEU A 56 -14.51 1.21 0.92
CA LEU A 56 -13.25 1.09 0.19
C LEU A 56 -12.17 2.01 0.79
N LEU A 57 -12.51 3.27 1.12
CA LEU A 57 -11.58 4.18 1.80
C LEU A 57 -11.04 3.58 3.10
N GLY A 58 -11.90 2.98 3.92
CA GLY A 58 -11.49 2.32 5.16
C GLY A 58 -10.53 1.13 4.98
N LYS A 59 -10.49 0.50 3.79
CA LYS A 59 -9.56 -0.61 3.48
C LYS A 59 -8.21 -0.12 2.95
N VAL A 60 -8.15 1.07 2.37
CA VAL A 60 -6.92 1.66 1.81
C VAL A 60 -6.18 2.50 2.84
N ILE A 61 -6.90 3.07 3.81
CA ILE A 61 -6.30 3.79 4.93
C ILE A 61 -5.66 2.76 5.89
N PRO A 62 -4.35 2.85 6.17
CA PRO A 62 -3.69 1.96 7.09
C PRO A 62 -4.21 2.18 8.53
N LEU A 63 -4.80 1.13 9.12
CA LEU A 63 -5.32 1.14 10.50
C LEU A 63 -4.22 1.10 11.58
N GLN A 64 -3.04 0.61 11.22
CA GLN A 64 -1.85 0.60 12.07
C GLN A 64 -0.66 1.09 11.25
N VAL A 65 -0.05 2.17 11.70
CA VAL A 65 1.22 2.65 11.16
C VAL A 65 2.34 1.88 11.89
N THR A 66 2.51 0.61 11.56
CA THR A 66 3.65 -0.18 12.03
C THR A 66 4.87 0.24 11.25
N GLY A 67 5.89 0.77 11.93
CA GLY A 67 7.18 1.07 11.29
C GLY A 67 7.78 -0.22 10.74
N ASP A 68 7.76 -0.35 9.41
CA ASP A 68 8.52 -1.35 8.70
C ASP A 68 9.97 -0.84 8.59
N ALA A 69 10.96 -1.73 8.66
CA ALA A 69 12.37 -1.35 8.48
C ALA A 69 12.60 -0.78 7.06
N ASP A 70 11.81 -1.21 6.09
CA ASP A 70 11.90 -0.76 4.69
C ASP A 70 10.99 0.47 4.40
N ASN A 71 10.02 0.79 5.28
CA ASN A 71 9.13 1.95 5.18
C ASN A 71 8.91 2.58 6.57
N PRO A 72 9.90 3.34 7.09
CA PRO A 72 9.81 3.92 8.42
C PRO A 72 8.73 4.99 8.49
N VAL A 73 8.09 5.09 9.66
CA VAL A 73 7.09 6.11 9.93
C VAL A 73 7.77 7.47 10.02
N ALA A 74 7.57 8.33 9.01
CA ALA A 74 8.02 9.71 9.06
C ALA A 74 7.00 10.55 9.85
N VAL A 75 7.37 10.96 11.07
CA VAL A 75 6.56 11.88 11.88
C VAL A 75 7.07 13.30 11.66
N ALA A 76 6.27 14.16 11.05
CA ALA A 76 6.57 15.58 10.87
C ALA A 76 5.78 16.42 11.90
N PHE A 77 6.49 17.04 12.84
CA PHE A 77 5.88 17.96 13.80
C PHE A 77 5.92 19.39 13.25
N THR A 78 4.74 20.00 13.04
CA THR A 78 4.64 21.42 12.71
C THR A 78 4.30 22.19 13.98
N PHE A 79 5.28 22.90 14.52
CA PHE A 79 5.07 23.80 15.66
C PHE A 79 4.62 25.17 15.15
N LYS A 80 3.40 25.57 15.50
CA LYS A 80 2.95 26.96 15.34
C LYS A 80 3.08 27.65 16.70
N LEU A 81 3.97 28.63 16.78
CA LEU A 81 4.14 29.47 17.95
C LEU A 81 3.13 30.62 17.88
N ASP A 82 1.98 30.47 18.52
CA ASP A 82 1.08 31.60 18.73
C ASP A 82 1.72 32.53 19.77
N ARG A 83 2.27 33.65 19.30
CA ARG A 83 2.75 34.72 20.17
C ARG A 83 1.53 35.52 20.65
N PRO A 84 1.28 35.61 21.97
CA PRO A 84 0.22 36.47 22.48
C PRO A 84 0.56 37.92 22.13
N LYS A 85 -0.46 38.64 21.65
CA LYS A 85 -0.38 40.06 21.28
C LYS A 85 -0.04 40.86 22.55
N GLN A 86 1.18 41.39 22.63
CA GLN A 86 1.57 42.30 23.71
C GLN A 86 0.70 43.56 23.64
N SER A 87 0.05 43.87 24.76
CA SER A 87 -0.67 45.13 25.00
C SER A 87 0.25 46.16 25.63
#